data_AF-A0A4Y2KEE2-F1
#
_entry.id   AF-A0A4Y2KEE2-F1
#
_cell.length_a   1.000
_cell.length_b   1.000
_cell.length_c   1.000
_cell.angle_alpha   90.00
_cell.angle_beta   90.00
_cell.angle_gamma   90.00
#
_symmetry.space_group_name_H-M   'P 1'
#
loop_
_entity.id
_entity.type
_entity.pdbx_description
1 polymer ?
#
loop_
_entity_poly.entity_id
_entity_poly.type
_entity_poly.pdbx_seq_one_letter_code
_entity_poly.pdbx_strand_id
1 'polypeptide(L)'
;MPFKIVQNIRKDDSGTSNRKFDTKSEIAAVRWYDNQAVSLITNFEDTKCFTKVERRMKGGKQKVYVSSCVVSYNKYRNGVDLFDNHMETYFSPIQGKKCY
;
A
#
# COMPACT_ATOMS: atom_id res chain seq x y z
N MET A 1 10.13 20.82 3.45
CA MET A 1 9.30 20.62 2.24
C MET A 1 7.86 20.34 2.65
N PRO A 2 6.86 21.01 2.04
CA PRO A 2 5.45 20.77 2.37
C PRO A 2 4.96 19.41 1.84
N PHE A 3 4.08 18.76 2.60
CA PHE A 3 3.41 17.52 2.17
C PHE A 3 2.41 17.86 1.06
N LYS A 4 2.69 17.39 -0.16
CA LYS A 4 1.86 17.70 -1.34
C LYS A 4 0.47 17.10 -1.16
N ILE A 5 -0.54 17.91 -1.40
CA ILE A 5 -1.95 17.51 -1.44
C ILE A 5 -2.18 16.55 -2.62
N VAL A 6 -3.15 15.63 -2.50
CA VAL A 6 -3.47 14.59 -3.50
C VAL A 6 -3.61 15.16 -4.92
N GLN A 7 -4.26 16.32 -5.05
CA GLN A 7 -4.49 17.04 -6.31
C GLN A 7 -3.18 17.37 -7.05
N ASN A 8 -2.10 17.69 -6.33
CA ASN A 8 -0.84 18.11 -6.93
C ASN A 8 0.04 16.93 -7.35
N ILE A 9 -0.13 15.76 -6.72
CA ILE A 9 0.62 14.55 -7.05
C ILE A 9 0.08 13.85 -8.31
N ARG A 10 -1.21 14.03 -8.63
CA ARG A 10 -1.78 13.53 -9.89
C ARG A 10 -1.14 14.11 -11.14
N LYS A 11 -0.49 15.27 -11.01
CA LYS A 11 0.23 15.95 -12.09
C LYS A 11 1.69 15.48 -12.22
N ASP A 12 2.20 14.72 -11.25
CA ASP A 12 3.57 14.21 -11.27
C ASP A 12 3.64 12.87 -12.05
N ASP A 13 4.83 12.51 -12.55
CA ASP A 13 5.04 11.25 -13.25
C ASP A 13 4.79 10.03 -12.34
N SER A 14 4.30 8.93 -12.94
CA SER A 14 4.07 7.65 -12.25
C SER A 14 5.37 7.14 -11.62
N GLY A 15 5.32 6.79 -10.33
CA GLY A 15 6.51 6.45 -9.54
C GLY A 15 6.98 7.55 -8.59
N THR A 16 6.41 8.76 -8.68
CA THR A 16 6.71 9.85 -7.74
C THR A 16 6.21 9.50 -6.33
N SER A 17 7.05 9.75 -5.33
CA SER A 17 6.70 9.59 -3.91
C SER A 17 6.97 10.87 -3.13
N ASN A 18 6.11 11.15 -2.14
CA ASN A 18 6.31 12.22 -1.18
C ASN A 18 6.19 11.65 0.24
N ARG A 19 7.07 12.10 1.14
CA ARG A 19 7.12 11.65 2.52
C ARG A 19 7.19 12.85 3.46
N LYS A 20 6.44 12.78 4.55
CA LYS A 20 6.59 13.69 5.70
C LYS A 20 6.71 12.84 6.96
N PHE A 21 7.80 13.05 7.70
CA PHE A 21 8.00 12.43 9.00
C PHE A 21 7.59 13.42 10.08
N ASP A 22 6.85 12.95 11.08
CA ASP A 22 6.55 13.70 12.29
C ASP A 22 7.45 13.21 13.41
N THR A 23 8.43 14.03 13.79
CA THR A 23 9.39 13.73 14.85
C THR A 23 8.74 13.64 16.23
N LYS A 24 7.57 14.24 16.45
CA LYS A 24 6.89 14.20 17.76
C LYS A 24 6.19 12.87 18.01
N SER A 25 5.59 12.31 16.97
CA SER A 25 4.82 11.07 17.05
C SER A 25 5.57 9.86 16.48
N GLU A 26 6.77 10.06 15.94
CA GLU A 26 7.60 9.03 15.29
C GLU A 26 6.86 8.31 14.15
N ILE A 27 6.00 9.05 13.45
CA ILE A 27 5.16 8.53 12.37
C ILE A 27 5.61 9.14 11.04
N ALA A 28 5.74 8.31 10.01
CA ALA A 28 5.91 8.71 8.64
C ALA A 28 4.59 8.62 7.87
N ALA A 29 4.19 9.72 7.23
CA ALA A 29 3.17 9.73 6.19
C ALA A 29 3.85 9.62 4.82
N VAL A 30 3.53 8.56 4.08
CA VAL A 30 4.05 8.28 2.73
C VAL A 30 2.91 8.40 1.73
N ARG A 31 3.15 9.12 0.64
CA ARG A 31 2.21 9.20 -0.48
C ARG A 31 2.93 8.77 -1.75
N TRP A 32 2.36 7.79 -2.44
CA TRP A 32 2.92 7.21 -3.66
C TRP A 32 1.92 7.35 -4.80
N TYR A 33 2.41 7.72 -5.98
CA TYR A 33 1.60 7.82 -7.19
C TYR A 33 1.93 6.70 -8.16
N ASP A 34 0.94 5.88 -8.46
CA ASP A 34 1.04 4.84 -9.49
C ASP A 34 0.04 5.13 -10.62
N ASN A 35 -1.04 4.36 -10.73
CA ASN A 35 -2.24 4.72 -11.51
C ASN A 35 -3.14 5.71 -10.75
N GLN A 36 -3.10 5.66 -9.42
CA GLN A 36 -3.80 6.56 -8.51
C GLN A 36 -2.89 6.91 -7.34
N ALA A 37 -3.25 7.96 -6.60
CA ALA A 37 -2.52 8.38 -5.41
C ALA A 37 -2.87 7.48 -4.22
N VAL A 38 -1.88 6.76 -3.69
CA VAL A 38 -1.97 5.93 -2.49
C VAL A 38 -1.34 6.70 -1.32
N SER A 39 -2.03 6.76 -0.18
CA SER A 39 -1.51 7.35 1.05
C SER A 39 -1.40 6.27 2.12
N LEU A 40 -0.23 6.16 2.75
CA LEU A 40 0.12 5.19 3.77
C LEU A 40 0.71 5.92 4.98
N ILE A 41 0.50 5.35 6.16
CA ILE A 41 1.07 5.83 7.41
C ILE A 41 1.86 4.66 8.01
N THR A 42 3.10 4.92 8.41
CA THR A 42 3.98 3.90 8.99
C THR A 42 4.77 4.48 10.15
N ASN A 43 4.94 3.68 11.21
CA ASN A 43 5.80 3.98 12.37
C ASN A 43 7.16 3.26 12.29
N PHE A 44 7.34 2.38 11.31
CA PHE A 44 8.47 1.45 11.25
C PHE A 44 9.64 1.98 10.40
N GLU A 45 9.36 2.92 9.49
CA GLU A 45 10.31 3.26 8.43
C GLU A 45 10.87 4.66 8.62
N ASP A 46 12.02 4.72 9.31
CA ASP A 46 12.78 5.96 9.55
C ASP A 46 13.61 6.35 8.30
N THR A 47 14.11 5.37 7.55
CA THR A 47 15.05 5.57 6.44
C THR A 47 14.41 5.53 5.05
N LYS A 48 14.95 6.31 4.10
CA LYS A 48 14.56 6.38 2.67
C LYS A 48 14.85 5.07 1.94
N CYS A 49 14.12 4.02 2.26
CA CYS A 49 14.30 2.73 1.61
C CYS A 49 13.39 2.65 0.38
N PHE A 50 14.01 2.68 -0.80
CA PHE A 50 13.36 2.40 -2.06
C PHE A 50 13.76 1.00 -2.50
N THR A 51 12.77 0.16 -2.77
CA THR A 51 12.96 -1.20 -3.26
C THR A 51 12.61 -1.25 -4.75
N LYS A 52 13.41 -1.98 -5.52
CA LYS A 52 13.14 -2.22 -6.95
C LYS A 52 12.15 -3.39 -7.06
N VAL A 53 10.96 -3.13 -7.58
CA VAL A 53 9.90 -4.13 -7.77
C VAL A 53 9.55 -4.28 -9.23
N GLU A 54 9.14 -5.48 -9.65
CA GLU A 54 8.62 -5.70 -11.00
C GLU A 54 7.14 -5.31 -11.07
N ARG A 55 6.85 -4.25 -11.81
CA ARG A 55 5.49 -3.82 -12.12
C ARG A 55 5.09 -4.35 -13.49
N ARG A 56 3.90 -4.95 -13.57
CA ARG A 56 3.29 -5.34 -14.85
C ARG A 56 2.64 -4.11 -15.48
N MET A 57 3.09 -3.73 -16.66
CA MET A 57 2.50 -2.67 -17.48
C MET A 57 1.93 -3.24 -18.78
N LYS A 58 1.12 -2.45 -19.49
CA LYS A 58 0.71 -2.81 -20.86
C LYS A 58 1.99 -2.93 -21.72
N GLY A 59 2.25 -4.11 -22.26
CA GLY A 59 3.43 -4.38 -23.09
C GLY A 59 4.61 -5.06 -22.38
N GLY A 60 4.56 -5.32 -21.07
CA GLY A 60 5.61 -6.11 -20.41
C GLY A 60 5.76 -5.87 -18.90
N LYS A 61 6.81 -6.47 -18.32
CA LYS A 61 7.22 -6.19 -16.94
C LYS A 61 8.28 -5.10 -16.94
N GLN A 62 8.11 -4.07 -16.12
CA GLN A 62 9.09 -3.00 -15.91
C GLN A 62 9.53 -2.98 -14.45
N LYS A 63 10.82 -2.75 -14.21
CA LYS A 63 11.34 -2.58 -12.86
C LYS A 63 11.14 -1.13 -12.41
N VAL A 64 10.35 -0.91 -11.36
CA VAL A 64 10.01 0.41 -10.82
C VAL A 64 10.57 0.52 -9.39
N TYR A 65 11.02 1.72 -9.02
CA TYR A 65 11.42 2.02 -7.65
C TYR A 65 10.19 2.39 -6.83
N VAL A 66 9.94 1.65 -5.76
CA VAL A 66 8.79 1.83 -4.88
C VAL A 66 9.28 1.94 -3.44
N SER A 67 8.63 2.77 -2.62
CA SER A 67 8.94 2.87 -1.19
C SER A 67 8.72 1.51 -0.51
N SER A 68 9.65 1.08 0.32
CA SER A 68 9.57 -0.21 1.02
C SER A 68 8.35 -0.34 1.92
N CYS A 69 7.83 0.76 2.49
CA CYS A 69 6.54 0.77 3.19
C CYS A 69 5.39 0.22 2.34
N VAL A 70 5.33 0.59 1.06
CA VAL A 70 4.28 0.11 0.14
C VAL A 70 4.44 -1.39 -0.09
N VAL A 71 5.68 -1.86 -0.24
CA VAL A 71 6.00 -3.28 -0.46
C VAL A 71 5.61 -4.10 0.77
N SER A 72 6.00 -3.64 1.96
CA SER A 72 5.66 -4.27 3.23
C SER A 72 4.15 -4.32 3.44
N TYR A 73 3.44 -3.22 3.19
CA TYR A 73 1.99 -3.18 3.28
C TYR A 73 1.34 -4.22 2.35
N ASN A 74 1.72 -4.25 1.08
CA ASN A 74 1.16 -5.19 0.11
C ASN A 74 1.46 -6.65 0.45
N LYS A 75 2.59 -6.94 1.09
CA LYS A 75 2.95 -8.29 1.54
C LYS A 75 2.04 -8.80 2.66
N TYR A 76 1.72 -7.95 3.63
CA TYR A 76 1.00 -8.37 4.85
C TYR A 76 -0.50 -8.06 4.83
N ARG A 77 -0.97 -7.18 3.93
CA ARG A 77 -2.40 -6.79 3.85
C ARG A 77 -3.34 -7.97 3.65
N ASN A 78 -2.94 -8.96 2.87
CA ASN A 78 -3.84 -10.03 2.42
C ASN A 78 -4.12 -11.11 3.48
N GLY A 79 -3.62 -10.98 4.71
CA GLY A 79 -3.77 -12.04 5.73
C GLY A 79 -5.23 -12.37 6.07
N VAL A 80 -6.08 -11.35 6.20
CA VAL A 80 -7.51 -11.52 6.49
C VAL A 80 -8.24 -12.05 5.27
N ASP A 81 -8.04 -11.44 4.10
CA ASP A 81 -8.69 -11.86 2.86
C ASP A 81 -8.37 -13.32 2.49
N LEU A 82 -7.12 -13.77 2.73
CA LEU A 82 -6.73 -15.17 2.52
C LEU A 82 -7.46 -16.10 3.49
N PHE A 83 -7.60 -15.71 4.75
CA PHE A 83 -8.34 -16.48 5.73
C PHE A 83 -9.83 -16.59 5.34
N ASP A 84 -10.46 -15.48 4.96
CA ASP A 84 -11.86 -15.46 4.53
C ASP A 84 -12.06 -16.32 3.27
N ASN A 85 -11.14 -16.26 2.30
CA ASN A 85 -11.21 -17.10 1.11
C ASN A 85 -11.07 -18.59 1.43
N HIS A 86 -10.19 -18.96 2.36
CA HIS A 86 -10.08 -20.34 2.84
C HIS A 86 -11.34 -20.78 3.58
N MET A 87 -11.92 -19.92 4.42
CA MET A 87 -13.20 -20.20 5.07
C MET A 87 -14.30 -20.43 4.04
N GLU A 88 -14.47 -19.55 3.06
CA GLU A 88 -15.49 -19.71 2.02
C GLU A 88 -15.29 -20.98 1.18
N THR A 89 -14.04 -21.32 0.85
CA THR A 89 -13.74 -22.47 -0.01
C THR A 89 -13.99 -23.81 0.68
N TYR A 90 -13.66 -23.91 1.97
CA TYR A 90 -13.70 -25.19 2.70
C TYR A 90 -14.86 -25.32 3.67
N PHE A 91 -15.49 -24.21 4.07
CA PHE A 91 -16.59 -24.22 5.02
C PHE A 91 -17.94 -24.16 4.30
N SER A 92 -18.74 -25.20 4.46
CA SER A 92 -20.14 -25.18 4.01
C SER A 92 -20.98 -24.42 5.04
N PRO A 93 -21.55 -23.24 4.70
CA PRO A 93 -22.35 -22.48 5.65
C PRO A 93 -23.63 -23.23 6.00
N ILE A 94 -23.85 -23.50 7.29
CA ILE A 94 -25.13 -24.01 7.78
C ILE A 94 -26.08 -22.83 7.85
N GLN A 95 -27.14 -22.85 7.02
CA GLN A 95 -28.14 -21.78 7.01
C GLN A 95 -29.01 -21.83 8.28
N GLY A 96 -28.64 -21.03 9.27
CA GLY A 96 -29.45 -20.78 10.46
C GLY A 96 -30.33 -19.54 10.30
N LYS A 97 -31.54 -19.56 10.88
CA LYS A 97 -32.44 -18.38 10.92
C LYS A 97 -32.09 -17.37 12.02
N LYS A 98 -31.10 -17.66 12.85
CA LYS A 98 -30.70 -16.83 14.01
C LYS A 98 -29.24 -16.41 13.86
N CYS A 99 -29.00 -15.11 13.93
CA CYS A 99 -27.69 -14.54 14.27
C CYS A 99 -27.67 -14.42 15.80
N TYR A 100 -26.78 -15.15 16.47
CA TYR A 100 -26.55 -15.01 17.91
C TYR A 100 -25.55 -13.88 18.18
#